data_AF-A0AA39FD03-F1
#
_entry.id   AF-A0AA39FD03-F1
#
_cell.length_a   1.000
_cell.length_b   1.000
_cell.length_c   1.000
_cell.angle_alpha   90.00
_cell.angle_beta   90.00
_cell.angle_gamma   90.00
#
_symmetry.space_group_name_H-M   'P 1'
#
loop_
_entity.id
_entity.type
_entity.pdbx_description
1 polymer ?
#
loop_
_entity_poly.entity_id
_entity_poly.type
_entity_poly.pdbx_seq_one_letter_code
_entity_poly.pdbx_strand_id
1 'polypeptide(L)'
;MAGRNTYDIDPIQREILEHRAARRQMLREEYLKQSLNPYRMMANQGGALDDISINRYTAMRATFTHFSRPTVKNSLWSAVFFVLPFVIGIWTTKVHRDKKENAIRTGQVSYHDRDYKFK
;
A
#
# COMPACT_ATOMS: atom_id res chain seq x y z
N MET A 1 -11.87 19.24 14.39
CA MET A 1 -11.29 18.71 15.64
C MET A 1 -12.44 18.19 16.48
N ALA A 2 -12.51 16.87 16.69
CA ALA A 2 -13.52 16.28 17.55
C ALA A 2 -13.26 16.72 18.99
N GLY A 3 -14.26 17.34 19.61
CA GLY A 3 -14.17 17.87 20.96
C GLY A 3 -14.08 16.79 22.03
N ARG A 4 -13.30 17.10 23.07
CA ARG A 4 -13.61 16.91 24.50
C ARG A 4 -12.41 17.40 25.35
N ASN A 5 -12.71 18.29 26.30
CA ASN A 5 -11.87 18.80 27.39
C ASN A 5 -10.72 19.75 27.01
N THR A 6 -11.06 20.99 26.61
CA THR A 6 -10.11 22.08 26.34
C THR A 6 -9.56 22.78 27.59
N TYR A 7 -10.06 22.48 28.79
CA TYR A 7 -9.85 23.33 29.97
C TYR A 7 -8.97 22.71 31.05
N ASP A 8 -8.88 21.37 31.14
CA ASP A 8 -8.04 20.67 32.13
C ASP A 8 -6.85 19.97 31.45
N ILE A 9 -5.97 20.76 30.83
CA ILE A 9 -4.72 20.22 30.27
C ILE A 9 -3.62 20.26 31.33
N ASP A 10 -2.97 19.13 31.54
CA ASP A 10 -1.75 19.05 32.33
C ASP A 10 -0.67 19.98 31.72
N PRO A 11 0.16 20.67 32.53
CA PRO A 11 1.22 21.55 32.02
C PRO A 11 2.10 20.91 30.94
N ILE A 12 2.39 19.60 31.03
CA ILE A 12 3.20 18.89 30.03
C ILE A 12 2.42 18.77 28.71
N GLN A 13 1.13 18.46 28.78
CA GLN A 13 0.28 18.39 27.58
C GLN A 13 0.18 19.75 26.88
N ARG A 14 0.09 20.82 27.66
CA ARG A 14 0.11 22.19 27.14
C ARG A 14 1.40 22.48 26.38
N GLU A 15 2.55 22.17 26.95
CA GLU A 15 3.86 22.35 26.31
C GLU A 15 3.96 21.56 24.99
N ILE A 16 3.49 20.31 24.98
CA ILE A 16 3.46 19.48 23.76
C ILE A 16 2.58 20.11 22.68
N LEU A 17 1.42 20.68 23.05
CA LEU A 17 0.51 21.35 22.11
C LEU A 17 1.12 22.64 21.56
N GLU A 18 1.73 23.45 22.41
CA GLU A 18 2.44 24.67 22.01
C GLU A 18 3.59 24.34 21.06
N HIS A 19 4.40 23.32 21.36
CA HIS A 19 5.49 22.88 20.48
C HIS A 19 4.99 22.32 19.13
N ARG A 20 3.84 21.61 19.11
CA ARG A 20 3.21 21.17 17.85
C ARG A 20 2.67 22.35 17.04
N ALA A 21 2.07 23.34 17.70
CA ALA A 21 1.56 24.54 17.06
C ALA A 21 2.68 25.37 16.45
N ALA A 22 3.76 25.59 17.21
CA ALA A 22 4.96 26.30 16.75
C ALA A 22 5.58 25.62 15.51
N ARG A 23 5.76 24.29 15.53
CA ARG A 23 6.26 23.55 14.36
C ARG A 23 5.34 23.67 13.14
N ARG A 24 4.02 23.65 13.35
CA ARG A 24 3.06 23.83 12.25
C ARG A 24 3.13 25.24 11.65
N GLN A 25 3.28 26.26 12.49
CA GLN A 25 3.43 27.64 12.04
C GLN A 25 4.71 27.80 11.22
N MET A 26 5.85 27.30 11.71
CA MET A 26 7.13 27.33 11.00
C MET A 26 7.04 26.69 9.61
N LEU A 27 6.48 25.47 9.50
CA LEU A 27 6.33 24.80 8.20
C LEU A 27 5.36 25.53 7.25
N ARG A 28 4.30 26.14 7.80
CA ARG A 28 3.37 26.94 7.02
C ARG A 28 4.02 28.21 6.50
N GLU A 29 4.83 28.89 7.31
CA GLU A 29 5.56 30.09 6.92
C GLU A 29 6.56 29.79 5.79
N GLU A 30 7.28 28.68 5.90
CA GLU A 30 8.17 28.21 4.82
C GLU A 30 7.41 27.96 3.52
N TYR A 31 6.28 27.24 3.60
CA TYR A 31 5.41 26.98 2.46
C TYR A 31 4.88 28.27 1.83
N LEU A 32 4.41 29.21 2.64
CA LEU A 32 3.90 30.50 2.16
C LEU A 32 5.02 31.33 1.50
N LYS A 33 6.21 31.35 2.09
CA LYS A 33 7.38 32.04 1.52
C LYS A 33 7.75 31.49 0.14
N GLN A 34 7.69 30.18 -0.05
CA GLN A 34 8.05 29.54 -1.32
C GLN A 34 6.92 29.61 -2.36
N SER A 35 5.66 29.53 -1.93
CA SER A 35 4.49 29.61 -2.83
C SER A 35 4.20 31.02 -3.31
N LEU A 36 4.39 32.04 -2.46
CA LEU A 36 4.13 33.43 -2.81
C LEU A 36 5.29 34.11 -3.56
N ASN A 37 6.43 33.43 -3.75
CA ASN A 37 7.58 33.99 -4.46
C ASN A 37 7.33 34.03 -6.00
N PRO A 38 7.21 35.22 -6.62
CA PRO A 38 6.92 35.35 -8.05
C PRO A 38 8.09 34.92 -8.94
N TYR A 39 9.33 34.98 -8.44
CA TYR A 39 10.53 34.63 -9.22
C TYR A 39 10.80 33.12 -9.27
N ARG A 40 10.00 32.30 -8.59
CA ARG A 40 10.20 30.85 -8.53
C ARG A 40 10.12 30.18 -9.90
N MET A 41 9.25 30.68 -10.78
CA MET A 41 9.15 30.20 -12.16
C MET A 41 10.39 30.56 -12.99
N MET A 42 11.01 31.72 -12.73
CA MET A 42 12.22 32.17 -13.44
C MET A 42 13.47 31.40 -13.01
N ALA A 43 13.50 30.88 -11.77
CA ALA A 43 14.61 30.09 -11.24
C ALA A 43 14.63 28.62 -11.75
N ASN A 44 13.88 28.27 -12.80
CA ASN A 44 13.69 26.90 -13.30
C ASN A 44 13.17 25.90 -12.24
N GLN A 45 12.63 26.39 -11.12
CA GLN A 45 11.94 25.61 -10.08
C GLN A 45 10.42 25.65 -10.28
N GLY A 46 9.99 25.69 -11.54
CA GLY A 46 8.58 25.74 -11.92
C GLY A 46 7.85 24.43 -11.55
N GLY A 47 6.55 24.54 -11.24
CA GLY A 47 5.69 23.39 -10.93
C GLY A 47 5.29 23.29 -9.46
N ALA A 48 4.92 22.07 -9.03
CA ALA A 48 4.52 21.79 -7.65
C ALA A 48 5.67 22.10 -6.68
N LEU A 49 5.35 22.55 -5.47
CA LEU A 49 6.36 22.75 -4.43
C LEU A 49 6.82 21.41 -3.91
N ASP A 50 8.14 21.22 -3.87
CA ASP A 50 8.73 20.01 -3.32
C ASP A 50 8.74 20.08 -1.79
N ASP A 51 8.08 19.13 -1.13
CA ASP A 51 8.09 19.00 0.32
C ASP A 51 9.05 17.87 0.73
N ILE A 52 10.02 18.23 1.57
CA ILE A 52 10.99 17.30 2.16
C ILE A 52 10.28 16.15 2.88
N SER A 53 9.12 16.41 3.51
CA SER A 53 8.37 15.40 4.25
C SER A 53 7.80 14.31 3.32
N ILE A 54 7.29 14.71 2.15
CA ILE A 54 6.76 13.81 1.13
C ILE A 54 7.91 12.99 0.55
N ASN A 55 9.03 13.62 0.21
CA ASN A 55 10.21 12.94 -0.31
C ASN A 55 10.77 11.89 0.67
N ARG A 56 10.80 12.19 1.97
CA ARG A 56 11.22 11.21 2.98
C ARG A 56 10.26 10.04 3.06
N TYR A 57 8.96 10.30 3.00
CA TYR A 57 7.94 9.24 3.02
C TYR A 57 8.05 8.34 1.79
N THR A 58 8.18 8.91 0.59
CA THR A 58 8.34 8.14 -0.65
C THR A 58 9.66 7.36 -0.64
N ALA A 59 10.76 7.97 -0.21
CA ALA A 59 12.04 7.30 -0.05
C ALA A 59 11.97 6.13 0.94
N MET A 60 11.31 6.30 2.09
CA MET A 60 11.10 5.23 3.07
C MET A 60 10.32 4.05 2.47
N ARG A 61 9.31 4.31 1.66
CA ARG A 61 8.53 3.25 0.99
C ARG A 61 9.35 2.51 -0.06
N ALA A 62 10.11 3.25 -0.87
CA ALA A 62 10.96 2.66 -1.90
C ALA A 62 12.07 1.79 -1.28
N THR A 63 12.61 2.21 -0.14
CA THR A 63 13.71 1.51 0.56
C THR A 63 13.23 0.54 1.64
N PHE A 64 11.92 0.26 1.73
CA PHE A 64 11.33 -0.57 2.78
C PHE A 64 11.98 -1.95 2.90
N THR A 65 12.40 -2.54 1.78
CA THR A 65 13.06 -3.85 1.74
C THR A 65 14.34 -3.90 2.59
N HIS A 66 15.13 -2.82 2.62
CA HIS A 66 16.37 -2.74 3.39
C HIS A 66 16.14 -2.74 4.91
N PHE A 67 14.98 -2.26 5.36
CA PHE A 67 14.61 -2.20 6.76
C PHE A 67 13.76 -3.39 7.23
N SER A 68 13.33 -4.24 6.29
CA SER A 68 12.52 -5.40 6.60
C SER A 68 13.34 -6.46 7.35
N ARG A 69 12.85 -6.88 8.51
CA ARG A 69 13.46 -7.97 9.30
C ARG A 69 12.70 -9.27 9.06
N PRO A 70 13.39 -10.40 8.80
CA PRO A 70 12.74 -11.69 8.68
C PRO A 70 12.27 -12.13 10.08
N THR A 71 11.00 -11.91 10.37
CA THR A 71 10.34 -12.40 11.60
C THR A 71 9.38 -13.50 11.23
N VAL A 72 9.13 -14.43 12.17
CA VAL A 72 8.21 -15.56 11.93
C VAL A 72 6.83 -15.07 11.50
N LYS A 73 6.33 -13.97 12.09
CA LYS A 73 5.05 -13.36 11.72
C LYS A 73 5.05 -12.88 10.27
N ASN A 74 6.09 -12.18 9.83
CA ASN A 74 6.19 -11.67 8.46
C ASN A 74 6.32 -12.80 7.44
N SER A 75 7.10 -13.84 7.77
CA SER A 75 7.26 -15.02 6.92
C SER A 75 5.96 -15.84 6.82
N LEU A 76 5.17 -15.90 7.89
CA LEU A 76 3.85 -16.54 7.84
C LEU A 76 2.91 -15.78 6.92
N TRP A 77 2.85 -14.45 7.03
CA TRP A 77 2.05 -13.63 6.14
C TRP A 77 2.47 -13.78 4.67
N SER A 78 3.77 -13.78 4.37
CA SER A 78 4.23 -14.00 3.00
C SER A 78 3.85 -15.40 2.49
N ALA A 79 3.99 -16.44 3.30
CA ALA A 79 3.54 -17.79 2.92
C ALA A 79 2.03 -17.83 2.63
N VAL A 80 1.21 -17.19 3.46
CA VAL A 80 -0.24 -17.13 3.25
C VAL A 80 -0.60 -16.35 1.98
N PHE A 81 0.07 -15.25 1.67
CA PHE A 81 -0.29 -14.46 0.48
C PHE A 81 0.28 -15.01 -0.83
N PHE A 82 1.40 -15.73 -0.79
CA PHE A 82 2.04 -16.25 -2.01
C PHE A 82 1.81 -17.74 -2.22
N VAL A 83 1.99 -18.58 -1.19
CA VAL A 83 1.94 -20.04 -1.33
C VAL A 83 0.50 -20.54 -1.38
N LEU A 84 -0.39 -20.01 -0.53
CA LEU A 84 -1.76 -20.52 -0.41
C LEU A 84 -2.58 -20.31 -1.70
N PRO A 85 -2.59 -19.14 -2.37
CA PRO A 85 -3.29 -18.99 -3.65
C PRO A 85 -2.73 -19.91 -4.73
N PHE A 86 -1.42 -20.14 -4.74
CA PHE A 86 -0.77 -21.02 -5.70
C PHE A 86 -1.20 -22.47 -5.51
N VAL A 87 -1.19 -22.97 -4.27
CA VAL A 87 -1.65 -24.33 -3.95
C VAL A 87 -3.13 -24.50 -4.27
N ILE A 88 -3.97 -23.51 -3.94
CA ILE A 88 -5.41 -23.54 -4.29
C ILE A 88 -5.61 -23.57 -5.80
N GLY A 89 -4.88 -22.75 -6.57
CA GLY A 89 -4.94 -22.75 -8.02
C GLY A 89 -4.55 -24.10 -8.64
N ILE A 90 -3.49 -24.73 -8.15
CA ILE A 90 -3.07 -26.07 -8.61
C ILE A 90 -4.13 -27.12 -8.24
N TRP A 91 -4.64 -27.09 -7.01
CA TRP A 91 -5.58 -28.10 -6.55
C TRP A 91 -6.93 -28.01 -7.30
N THR A 92 -7.47 -26.80 -7.45
CA THR A 92 -8.72 -26.57 -8.17
C THR A 92 -8.62 -26.96 -9.64
N THR A 93 -7.53 -26.61 -10.32
CA THR A 93 -7.30 -27.01 -11.71
C THR A 93 -7.15 -28.52 -11.86
N LYS A 94 -6.43 -29.19 -10.94
CA LYS A 94 -6.31 -30.64 -10.93
C LYS A 94 -7.67 -31.32 -10.76
N VAL A 95 -8.43 -30.94 -9.74
CA VAL A 95 -9.76 -31.52 -9.49
C VAL A 95 -10.70 -31.30 -10.68
N HIS A 96 -10.64 -30.13 -11.32
CA HIS A 96 -11.45 -29.87 -12.50
C HIS A 96 -11.06 -30.74 -13.70
N ARG A 97 -9.75 -30.94 -13.92
CA ARG A 97 -9.22 -31.82 -14.98
C ARG A 97 -9.61 -33.28 -14.74
N ASP A 98 -9.42 -33.79 -13.53
CA ASP A 98 -9.74 -35.17 -13.18
C ASP A 98 -11.24 -35.46 -13.35
N LYS A 99 -12.11 -34.53 -12.90
CA LYS A 99 -13.57 -34.62 -13.10
C LYS A 99 -13.94 -34.64 -14.58
N LYS A 100 -13.33 -33.76 -15.38
CA LYS A 100 -13.59 -33.67 -16.82
C LYS A 100 -13.14 -34.95 -17.54
N GLU A 101 -11.94 -35.45 -17.25
CA GLU A 101 -11.44 -36.71 -17.82
C GLU A 101 -12.34 -37.89 -17.43
N ASN A 102 -12.79 -37.96 -16.18
CA ASN A 102 -13.66 -39.03 -15.73
C ASN A 102 -15.02 -39.00 -16.46
N ALA A 103 -15.63 -37.83 -16.61
CA ALA A 103 -16.89 -37.67 -17.34
C ALA A 103 -16.77 -38.06 -18.83
N ILE A 104 -15.60 -37.81 -19.44
CA ILE A 104 -15.29 -38.23 -20.81
C ILE A 104 -15.12 -39.76 -20.90
N ARG A 105 -14.39 -40.38 -19.96
CA ARG A 105 -14.13 -41.84 -19.95
C ARG A 105 -15.38 -42.68 -19.65
N THR A 106 -16.26 -42.17 -18.79
CA THR A 106 -17.52 -42.82 -18.43
C THR A 106 -18.63 -42.61 -19.47
N GLY A 107 -18.38 -41.80 -20.51
CA GLY A 107 -19.36 -41.51 -21.55
C GLY A 107 -20.48 -40.55 -21.14
N GLN A 108 -20.37 -39.89 -19.98
CA GLN A 108 -21.32 -38.88 -19.53
C GLN A 108 -21.33 -37.64 -20.44
N VAL A 109 -20.21 -37.37 -21.11
CA VAL A 109 -20.08 -36.28 -22.10
C VAL A 109 -20.12 -36.85 -23.51
N SER A 110 -21.10 -36.40 -24.31
CA SER A 110 -21.24 -36.79 -25.71
C SER A 110 -20.01 -36.36 -26.51
N TYR A 111 -19.67 -37.07 -27.60
CA TYR A 111 -18.57 -36.64 -28.47
C TYR A 111 -18.82 -35.26 -29.08
N HIS A 112 -20.08 -34.85 -29.25
CA HIS A 112 -20.46 -33.51 -29.71
C HIS A 112 -20.12 -32.40 -28.70
N ASP A 113 -20.03 -32.68 -27.41
CA ASP A 113 -19.86 -31.64 -26.39
C ASP A 113 -18.43 -31.57 -25.81
N ARG A 114 -17.49 -32.34 -26.38
CA ARG A 114 -16.08 -32.32 -25.96
C ARG A 114 -15.37 -31.06 -26.45
N ASP A 115 -14.63 -30.40 -25.56
CA ASP A 115 -13.72 -29.33 -25.97
C ASP A 115 -12.50 -29.90 -26.73
N TYR A 116 -11.90 -29.09 -27.62
CA TYR A 116 -10.63 -29.39 -28.33
C TYR A 116 -10.60 -30.68 -29.18
N LYS A 117 -11.65 -30.94 -29.97
CA LYS A 117 -11.73 -32.16 -30.81
C LYS A 117 -10.84 -32.13 -32.05
N PHE A 118 -10.61 -30.94 -32.59
CA PHE A 118 -10.00 -30.71 -33.90
C PHE A 118 -8.80 -29.75 -33.84
N LYS A 119 -8.27 -29.52 -32.64
CA LYS A 119 -7.11 -28.66 -32.40
C LYS A 119 -5.98 -29.47 -31.81
#